data_AF-A0A5C7SLV0-F1
#
_entry.id   AF-A0A5C7SLV0-F1
#
_cell.length_a   1.000
_cell.length_b   1.000
_cell.length_c   1.000
_cell.angle_alpha   90.00
_cell.angle_beta   90.00
_cell.angle_gamma   90.00
#
_symmetry.space_group_name_H-M   'P 1'
#
loop_
_entity.id
_entity.type
_entity.pdbx_description
1 polymer ?
#
loop_
_entity_poly.entity_id
_entity_poly.type
_entity_poly.pdbx_seq_one_letter_code
_entity_poly.pdbx_strand_id
1 'polypeptide(L)'
;MTKFPFLIAAAASVLLAACGNSGSGTPVAPAKAPAAPAAAAAPAAPAAAPAAAPVAAAPAAAPAGAAGEGTYKKVCALCHASGVAGAPIPGNKADWEPRVAQGKDTLYKHAIEGFTGSKGMMPPRGGGASLTDDEVKAAVDFMVGKLK
;
A
#
# COMPACT_ATOMS: atom_id res chain seq x y z
N MET A 1 -27.37 -46.15 -16.22
CA MET A 1 -26.68 -47.43 -15.93
C MET A 1 -25.49 -47.49 -16.88
N THR A 2 -24.23 -47.40 -16.43
CA THR A 2 -23.33 -48.52 -16.08
C THR A 2 -22.10 -47.92 -15.37
N LYS A 3 -22.00 -47.96 -14.03
CA LYS A 3 -21.10 -48.80 -13.22
C LYS A 3 -19.69 -49.05 -13.82
N PHE A 4 -18.68 -48.34 -13.28
CA PHE A 4 -17.29 -48.80 -13.21
C PHE A 4 -16.76 -48.62 -11.78
N PRO A 5 -16.44 -49.71 -11.06
CA PRO A 5 -15.73 -49.67 -9.78
C PRO A 5 -14.26 -50.06 -9.98
N PHE A 6 -13.31 -49.33 -9.40
CA PHE A 6 -11.95 -49.78 -9.00
C PHE A 6 -11.37 -48.63 -8.15
N LEU A 7 -11.46 -48.70 -6.82
CA LEU A 7 -10.51 -49.29 -5.88
C LEU A 7 -9.13 -48.61 -5.85
N ILE A 8 -8.94 -47.84 -4.76
CA ILE A 8 -7.79 -47.84 -3.82
C ILE A 8 -6.41 -47.39 -4.34
N ALA A 9 -5.91 -46.29 -3.77
CA ALA A 9 -4.69 -46.31 -2.96
C ALA A 9 -4.57 -45.02 -2.13
N ALA A 10 -4.76 -45.16 -0.82
CA ALA A 10 -4.37 -44.20 0.18
C ALA A 10 -2.86 -44.30 0.43
N ALA A 11 -2.21 -43.16 0.64
CA ALA A 11 -1.01 -43.07 1.47
C ALA A 11 -0.87 -41.65 2.01
N ALA A 12 -1.33 -41.47 3.24
CA ALA A 12 -0.98 -40.35 4.09
C ALA A 12 0.46 -40.53 4.59
N SER A 13 1.22 -39.45 4.68
CA SER A 13 2.40 -39.36 5.55
C SER A 13 2.58 -37.91 5.98
N VAL A 14 1.97 -37.61 7.13
CA VAL A 14 2.36 -36.51 8.02
C VAL A 14 3.57 -36.98 8.81
N LEU A 15 4.64 -36.19 8.84
CA LEU A 15 5.58 -36.17 9.97
C LEU A 15 6.22 -34.80 10.11
N LEU A 16 5.84 -34.16 11.22
CA LEU A 16 6.38 -32.96 11.83
C LEU A 16 7.59 -33.37 12.69
N ALA A 17 8.74 -32.71 12.57
CA ALA A 17 9.80 -32.80 13.59
C ALA A 17 10.66 -31.54 13.62
N ALA A 18 10.48 -30.78 14.69
CA ALA A 18 11.35 -29.71 15.15
C ALA A 18 12.44 -30.28 16.08
N CYS A 19 13.68 -29.82 15.91
CA CYS A 19 14.79 -29.77 16.87
C CYS A 19 15.69 -28.63 16.33
N GLY A 20 16.24 -27.69 17.09
CA GLY A 20 16.78 -27.80 18.44
C GLY A 20 18.22 -27.25 18.38
N ASN A 21 18.35 -25.98 18.76
CA ASN A 21 19.54 -25.13 18.94
C ASN A 21 20.77 -25.80 19.60
N SER A 22 21.99 -25.50 19.12
CA SER A 22 23.17 -25.01 19.90
C SER A 22 24.54 -25.46 19.35
N GLY A 23 25.49 -24.52 19.33
CA GLY A 23 26.94 -24.78 19.41
C GLY A 23 27.77 -23.94 18.43
N SER A 24 28.17 -22.70 18.70
CA SER A 24 29.16 -22.18 19.68
C SER A 24 30.56 -21.98 19.07
N GLY A 25 30.98 -20.71 18.99
CA GLY A 25 32.32 -20.24 18.59
C GLY A 25 32.46 -18.73 18.74
N THR A 26 32.69 -18.29 19.98
CA THR A 26 32.95 -16.93 20.55
C THR A 26 34.23 -16.23 20.03
N PRO A 27 34.65 -15.02 20.49
CA PRO A 27 33.93 -13.85 21.04
C PRO A 27 34.43 -12.49 20.46
N VAL A 28 33.60 -11.43 20.45
CA VAL A 28 34.13 -10.05 20.58
C VAL A 28 33.16 -9.22 21.44
N ALA A 29 33.65 -8.79 22.59
CA ALA A 29 33.13 -7.65 23.36
C ALA A 29 34.26 -7.16 24.28
N PRO A 30 34.20 -5.93 24.85
CA PRO A 30 33.26 -4.84 24.61
C PRO A 30 33.96 -3.49 24.34
N ALA A 31 33.28 -2.54 23.71
CA ALA A 31 33.60 -1.12 23.87
C ALA A 31 32.38 -0.38 24.42
N LYS A 32 32.56 0.04 25.67
CA LYS A 32 31.66 0.67 26.63
C LYS A 32 31.20 2.05 26.15
N ALA A 33 29.89 2.31 26.10
CA ALA A 33 29.35 3.66 26.26
C ALA A 33 29.42 4.04 27.76
N PRO A 34 29.52 5.33 28.11
CA PRO A 34 28.25 6.00 28.44
C PRO A 34 28.19 7.53 28.23
N ALA A 35 26.93 7.98 28.21
CA ALA A 35 26.36 9.18 28.82
C ALA A 35 26.68 10.60 28.27
N ALA A 36 25.59 11.25 27.86
CA ALA A 36 25.42 12.70 27.77
C ALA A 36 25.62 13.41 29.13
N PRO A 37 25.62 14.75 29.13
CA PRO A 37 24.54 15.40 29.87
C PRO A 37 23.84 16.53 29.11
N ALA A 38 22.56 16.70 29.46
CA ALA A 38 21.71 17.85 29.17
C ALA A 38 21.85 18.93 30.28
N ALA A 39 21.12 20.03 30.07
CA ALA A 39 20.80 21.17 30.98
C ALA A 39 21.75 22.38 30.86
N ALA A 40 21.32 23.65 30.91
CA ALA A 40 20.02 24.32 31.01
C ALA A 40 20.17 25.81 30.62
N ALA A 41 19.03 26.50 30.41
CA ALA A 41 18.81 27.95 30.22
C ALA A 41 19.37 28.83 31.38
N ALA A 42 19.46 30.18 31.43
CA ALA A 42 19.06 31.42 30.70
C ALA A 42 19.81 32.61 31.44
N PRO A 43 19.70 33.95 31.15
CA PRO A 43 18.57 34.71 30.59
C PRO A 43 18.91 35.83 29.56
N ALA A 44 17.86 36.57 29.22
CA ALA A 44 17.60 37.44 28.07
C ALA A 44 18.23 38.85 28.05
N ALA A 45 18.38 39.38 26.83
CA ALA A 45 18.12 40.80 26.50
C ALA A 45 17.57 40.89 25.05
N PRO A 46 16.65 41.83 24.74
CA PRO A 46 15.77 41.74 23.57
C PRO A 46 16.31 42.50 22.35
N ALA A 47 16.07 41.99 21.13
CA ALA A 47 15.60 42.77 19.97
C ALA A 47 15.62 41.95 18.67
N ALA A 48 14.71 42.34 17.77
CA ALA A 48 14.54 41.98 16.36
C ALA A 48 13.73 40.71 16.04
N ALA A 49 12.49 40.94 15.59
CA ALA A 49 11.63 39.95 14.94
C ALA A 49 12.33 39.32 13.73
N PRO A 50 12.27 37.99 13.52
CA PRO A 50 12.78 37.40 12.30
C PRO A 50 11.89 37.81 11.13
N ALA A 51 12.50 38.48 10.15
CA ALA A 51 11.91 38.69 8.84
C ALA A 51 11.49 37.34 8.24
N ALA A 52 10.29 37.32 7.67
CA ALA A 52 9.71 36.15 7.03
C ALA A 52 10.69 35.54 6.01
N ALA A 53 11.11 34.29 6.27
CA ALA A 53 11.83 33.49 5.29
C ALA A 53 10.95 33.30 4.04
N PRO A 54 11.51 33.39 2.82
CA PRO A 54 10.74 33.13 1.62
C PRO A 54 10.27 31.67 1.65
N VAL A 55 8.96 31.49 1.67
CA VAL A 55 8.33 30.18 1.46
C VAL A 55 8.80 29.68 0.10
N ALA A 56 9.60 28.63 0.09
CA ALA A 56 9.96 27.92 -1.13
C ALA A 56 8.64 27.49 -1.81
N ALA A 57 8.39 28.01 -3.01
CA ALA A 57 7.24 27.64 -3.80
C ALA A 57 7.30 26.13 -4.04
N ALA A 58 6.30 25.40 -3.52
CA ALA A 58 6.11 23.99 -3.82
C ALA A 58 6.02 23.83 -5.35
N PRO A 59 6.65 22.79 -5.93
CA PRO A 59 6.57 22.56 -7.37
C PRO A 59 5.10 22.42 -7.77
N ALA A 60 4.73 23.11 -8.85
CA ALA A 60 3.37 23.08 -9.38
C ALA A 60 2.93 21.62 -9.59
N ALA A 61 1.84 21.23 -8.94
CA ALA A 61 1.27 19.90 -9.07
C ALA A 61 0.98 19.64 -10.55
N ALA A 62 1.53 18.54 -11.08
CA ALA A 62 1.16 18.04 -12.40
C ALA A 62 -0.37 17.93 -12.48
N PRO A 63 -0.99 18.16 -13.67
CA PRO A 63 -2.43 18.02 -13.81
C PRO A 63 -2.85 16.67 -13.25
N ALA A 64 -3.87 16.66 -12.38
CA ALA A 64 -4.23 15.50 -11.55
C ALA A 64 -4.38 14.19 -12.35
N GLY A 65 -4.75 14.28 -13.64
CA GLY A 65 -4.79 13.14 -14.57
C GLY A 65 -3.42 12.55 -14.90
N ALA A 66 -2.37 13.36 -15.11
CA ALA A 66 -1.03 12.87 -15.43
C ALA A 66 -0.36 12.20 -14.21
N ALA A 67 -0.55 12.79 -13.01
CA ALA A 67 -0.07 12.19 -11.77
C ALA A 67 -0.78 10.87 -11.46
N GLY A 68 -2.11 10.84 -11.61
CA GLY A 68 -2.92 9.63 -11.41
C GLY A 68 -2.58 8.50 -12.38
N GLU A 69 -2.32 8.82 -13.65
CA GLU A 69 -1.89 7.84 -14.65
C GLU A 69 -0.55 7.20 -14.30
N GLY A 70 0.41 7.99 -13.78
CA GLY A 70 1.71 7.50 -13.34
C GLY A 70 1.59 6.47 -12.22
N THR A 71 0.83 6.80 -11.17
CA THR A 71 0.56 5.87 -10.05
C THR A 71 -0.19 4.62 -10.52
N TYR A 72 -1.20 4.79 -11.39
CA TYR A 72 -1.91 3.67 -11.99
C TYR A 72 -0.96 2.70 -12.69
N LYS A 73 -0.12 3.21 -13.60
CA LYS A 73 0.82 2.39 -14.37
C LYS A 73 1.83 1.66 -13.48
N LYS A 74 2.30 2.32 -12.43
CA LYS A 74 3.34 1.77 -11.54
C LYS A 74 2.82 0.68 -10.60
N VAL A 75 1.59 0.82 -10.08
CA VAL A 75 1.08 -0.04 -9.00
C VAL A 75 -0.26 -0.69 -9.37
N CYS A 76 -1.25 0.11 -9.76
CA CYS A 76 -2.63 -0.36 -9.89
C CYS A 76 -2.86 -1.27 -11.10
N ALA A 77 -2.13 -1.02 -12.20
CA ALA A 77 -2.30 -1.71 -13.47
C ALA A 77 -2.03 -3.22 -13.37
N LEU A 78 -1.22 -3.65 -12.41
CA LEU A 78 -0.92 -5.07 -12.17
C LEU A 78 -2.20 -5.92 -12.05
N CYS A 79 -3.23 -5.37 -11.41
CA CYS A 79 -4.52 -6.05 -11.27
C CYS A 79 -5.59 -5.45 -12.18
N HIS A 80 -5.63 -4.13 -12.30
CA HIS A 80 -6.74 -3.44 -12.96
C HIS A 80 -6.66 -3.42 -14.49
N ALA A 81 -5.49 -3.67 -15.10
CA ALA A 81 -5.39 -3.63 -16.57
C ALA A 81 -6.17 -4.76 -17.25
N SER A 82 -6.17 -5.95 -16.66
CA SER A 82 -6.83 -7.15 -17.19
C SER A 82 -7.88 -7.74 -16.25
N GLY A 83 -8.10 -7.13 -15.09
CA GLY A 83 -9.10 -7.57 -14.12
C GLY A 83 -8.70 -8.80 -13.31
N VAL A 84 -7.41 -8.92 -12.99
CA VAL A 84 -6.87 -10.02 -12.18
C VAL A 84 -7.65 -10.13 -10.86
N ALA A 85 -8.02 -11.35 -10.50
CA ALA A 85 -8.77 -11.65 -9.28
C ALA A 85 -10.05 -10.80 -9.13
N GLY A 86 -10.71 -10.47 -10.24
CA GLY A 86 -11.97 -9.71 -10.23
C GLY A 86 -11.81 -8.21 -10.05
N ALA A 87 -10.60 -7.67 -10.22
CA ALA A 87 -10.36 -6.23 -10.21
C ALA A 87 -11.15 -5.52 -11.32
N PRO A 88 -11.77 -4.34 -11.05
CA PRO A 88 -12.52 -3.61 -12.06
C PRO A 88 -11.61 -3.02 -13.13
N ILE A 89 -11.88 -3.29 -14.41
CA ILE A 89 -11.06 -2.82 -15.53
C ILE A 89 -11.43 -1.37 -15.86
N PRO A 90 -10.50 -0.39 -15.85
CA PRO A 90 -10.80 0.99 -16.24
C PRO A 90 -11.44 1.06 -17.64
N GLY A 91 -12.53 1.82 -17.76
CA GLY A 91 -13.32 1.91 -18.99
C GLY A 91 -14.40 0.82 -19.16
N ASN A 92 -14.38 -0.25 -18.36
CA ASN A 92 -15.47 -1.21 -18.34
C ASN A 92 -16.66 -0.67 -17.54
N LYS A 93 -17.72 -0.24 -18.22
CA LYS A 93 -18.93 0.31 -17.58
C LYS A 93 -19.59 -0.66 -16.60
N ALA A 94 -19.68 -1.95 -16.94
CA ALA A 94 -20.33 -2.94 -16.08
C ALA A 94 -19.58 -3.15 -14.75
N ASP A 95 -18.26 -2.96 -14.73
CA ASP A 95 -17.48 -3.05 -13.50
C ASP A 95 -17.56 -1.77 -12.65
N TRP A 96 -17.75 -0.62 -13.28
CA TRP A 96 -17.57 0.68 -12.63
C TRP A 96 -18.85 1.44 -12.30
N GLU A 97 -19.94 1.29 -13.06
CA GLU A 97 -21.23 1.93 -12.75
C GLU A 97 -21.70 1.65 -11.30
N PRO A 98 -21.76 0.40 -10.81
CA PRO A 98 -22.18 0.14 -9.44
C PRO A 98 -21.19 0.68 -8.40
N ARG A 99 -19.92 0.90 -8.77
CA ARG A 99 -18.88 1.44 -7.87
C ARG A 99 -18.95 2.95 -7.78
N VAL A 100 -19.08 3.63 -8.91
CA VAL A 100 -19.23 5.08 -8.97
C VAL A 100 -20.52 5.52 -8.28
N ALA A 101 -21.57 4.70 -8.32
CA ALA A 101 -22.81 4.93 -7.57
C ALA A 101 -22.62 4.95 -6.03
N GLN A 102 -21.53 4.38 -5.51
CA GLN A 102 -21.18 4.44 -4.08
C GLN A 102 -20.54 5.79 -3.68
N GLY A 103 -20.24 6.65 -4.65
CA GLY A 103 -19.59 7.94 -4.42
C GLY A 103 -18.06 7.86 -4.37
N LYS A 104 -17.40 8.97 -4.71
CA LYS A 104 -15.93 9.05 -4.79
C LYS A 104 -15.25 8.77 -3.45
N ASP A 105 -15.81 9.26 -2.35
CA ASP A 105 -15.22 9.09 -1.02
C ASP A 105 -15.13 7.62 -0.61
N THR A 106 -16.15 6.82 -0.94
CA THR A 106 -16.15 5.37 -0.74
C THR A 106 -15.05 4.69 -1.55
N LEU A 107 -14.89 5.09 -2.82
CA LEU A 107 -13.83 4.54 -3.68
C LEU A 107 -12.44 4.86 -3.14
N TYR A 108 -12.23 6.09 -2.66
CA TYR A 108 -10.96 6.47 -2.05
C TYR A 108 -10.70 5.70 -0.77
N LYS A 109 -11.69 5.59 0.12
CA LYS A 109 -11.56 4.82 1.36
C LYS A 109 -11.16 3.37 1.08
N HIS A 110 -11.87 2.69 0.19
CA HIS A 110 -11.55 1.33 -0.22
C HIS A 110 -10.16 1.20 -0.86
N ALA A 111 -9.73 2.18 -1.64
CA ALA A 111 -8.41 2.16 -2.26
C ALA A 111 -7.26 2.41 -1.25
N ILE A 112 -7.47 3.29 -0.27
CA ILE A 112 -6.48 3.67 0.74
C ILE A 112 -6.38 2.59 1.82
N GLU A 113 -7.52 2.19 2.40
CA GLU A 113 -7.59 1.27 3.54
C GLU A 113 -7.61 -0.19 3.09
N GLY A 114 -7.85 -0.46 1.81
CA GLY A 114 -8.11 -1.80 1.30
C GLY A 114 -9.59 -2.16 1.41
N PHE A 115 -9.98 -3.19 0.66
CA PHE A 115 -11.37 -3.62 0.57
C PHE A 115 -11.48 -5.09 0.19
N THR A 116 -12.26 -5.85 0.95
CA THR A 116 -12.69 -7.19 0.57
C THR A 116 -14.12 -7.13 0.09
N GLY A 117 -14.34 -7.47 -1.18
CA GLY A 117 -15.66 -7.53 -1.79
C GLY A 117 -16.00 -8.92 -2.31
N SER A 118 -17.19 -9.03 -2.90
CA SER A 118 -17.68 -10.27 -3.50
C SER A 118 -16.84 -10.78 -4.68
N LYS A 119 -16.18 -9.86 -5.42
CA LYS A 119 -15.35 -10.22 -6.58
C LYS A 119 -13.88 -10.49 -6.24
N GLY A 120 -13.40 -10.09 -5.07
CA GLY A 120 -12.00 -10.21 -4.71
C GLY A 120 -11.56 -9.24 -3.62
N MET A 121 -10.24 -9.18 -3.41
CA MET A 121 -9.57 -8.34 -2.41
C MET A 121 -8.74 -7.27 -3.10
N MET A 122 -8.89 -6.02 -2.66
CA MET A 122 -7.99 -4.92 -2.97
C MET A 122 -7.14 -4.63 -1.71
N PRO A 123 -5.81 -4.80 -1.76
CA PRO A 123 -4.95 -4.48 -0.63
C PRO A 123 -4.92 -2.96 -0.33
N PRO A 124 -4.59 -2.56 0.91
CA PRO A 124 -4.40 -1.15 1.26
C PRO A 124 -3.43 -0.46 0.31
N ARG A 125 -3.79 0.73 -0.18
CA ARG A 125 -3.05 1.52 -1.18
C ARG A 125 -2.65 0.72 -2.43
N GLY A 126 -3.46 -0.27 -2.83
CA GLY A 126 -3.16 -1.14 -3.97
C GLY A 126 -1.89 -1.98 -3.79
N GLY A 127 -1.42 -2.17 -2.55
CA GLY A 127 -0.16 -2.85 -2.22
C GLY A 127 1.07 -1.93 -2.23
N GLY A 128 0.90 -0.65 -2.59
CA GLY A 128 1.97 0.34 -2.58
C GLY A 128 2.13 0.99 -1.20
N ALA A 129 2.94 0.39 -0.31
CA ALA A 129 3.14 0.90 1.05
C ALA A 129 3.74 2.33 1.11
N SER A 130 4.43 2.77 0.07
CA SER A 130 5.02 4.11 -0.03
C SER A 130 4.13 5.15 -0.70
N LEU A 131 2.94 4.77 -1.21
CA LEU A 131 2.04 5.73 -1.83
C LEU A 131 1.41 6.63 -0.77
N THR A 132 1.33 7.92 -1.09
CA THR A 132 0.51 8.87 -0.34
C THR A 132 -0.97 8.69 -0.69
N ASP A 133 -1.86 9.16 0.19
CA ASP A 133 -3.30 9.08 -0.06
C ASP A 133 -3.70 9.88 -1.30
N ASP A 134 -3.02 10.98 -1.59
CA ASP A 134 -3.32 11.82 -2.74
C ASP A 134 -2.88 11.15 -4.05
N GLU A 135 -1.76 10.42 -4.07
CA GLU A 135 -1.38 9.58 -5.21
C GLU A 135 -2.42 8.46 -5.45
N VAL A 136 -2.94 7.84 -4.40
CA VAL A 136 -3.99 6.82 -4.51
C VAL A 136 -5.29 7.43 -5.04
N LYS A 137 -5.73 8.57 -4.50
CA LYS A 137 -6.94 9.27 -4.99
C LYS A 137 -6.80 9.68 -6.45
N ALA A 138 -5.64 10.21 -6.84
CA ALA A 138 -5.38 10.59 -8.23
C ALA A 138 -5.45 9.37 -9.16
N ALA A 139 -4.93 8.21 -8.74
CA ALA A 139 -5.05 6.96 -9.50
C ALA A 139 -6.51 6.49 -9.62
N VAL A 140 -7.30 6.57 -8.54
CA VAL A 140 -8.75 6.26 -8.58
C VAL A 140 -9.46 7.18 -9.57
N ASP A 141 -9.18 8.49 -9.52
CA ASP A 141 -9.77 9.47 -10.44
C ASP A 141 -9.39 9.21 -11.89
N PHE A 142 -8.15 8.82 -12.15
CA PHE A 142 -7.71 8.39 -13.47
C PHE A 142 -8.53 7.20 -13.98
N MET A 143 -8.70 6.14 -13.16
CA MET A 143 -9.44 4.93 -13.56
C MET A 143 -10.92 5.21 -13.81
N VAL A 144 -11.58 5.97 -12.92
CA VAL A 144 -12.97 6.42 -13.09
C VAL A 144 -13.09 7.32 -14.33
N GLY A 145 -12.07 8.15 -14.57
CA GLY A 145 -11.99 9.04 -15.72
C GLY A 145 -11.99 8.32 -17.07
N LYS A 146 -11.61 7.04 -17.13
CA LYS A 146 -11.65 6.21 -18.35
C LYS A 146 -13.05 5.77 -18.77
N LEU A 147 -14.09 6.06 -17.99
CA LEU A 147 -15.49 5.75 -18.33
C LEU A 147 -16.13 6.79 -19.27
N LYS A 148 -15.45 7.91 -19.50
CA LYS A 148 -15.92 9.00 -20.37
C LYS A 148 -15.85 8.61 -21.84
#